data_AF-A0A2E8XTB6-F1
#
_entry.id   AF-A0A2E8XTB6-F1
#
_cell.length_a   1.000
_cell.length_b   1.000
_cell.length_c   1.000
_cell.angle_alpha   90.00
_cell.angle_beta   90.00
_cell.angle_gamma   90.00
#
_symmetry.space_group_name_H-M   'P 1'
#
loop_
_entity.id
_entity.type
_entity.pdbx_description
1 polymer ?
#
loop_
_entity_poly.entity_id
_entity_poly.type
_entity_poly.pdbx_seq_one_letter_code
_entity_poly.pdbx_strand_id
1 'polypeptide(L)'
;MRTVFVHVIAVLLVITYTNMFVAWRFIGQQFGRGVVDALPFIVVGVAFVLIAVFLALQLRRGGMTIAWPWLVAAVAMVLVGLGSTDPIYAAKRIHVPQYALLGLVVWFSIKSADQTPRTLFLVILAGALYGVHDEFLQGIHPQRSFGIRDMLTDVCGVLAGVFFVRAIAKVPTRKKPEAGIGKVDYGLVGIVSTVIVGVVLLAFAGVAFRFDLIPYWSVLPVLAAAVTVALWAERQDEPGDRAAIRAISAICMLFAIYPLVINVALLDFA
;
A
#
# COMPACT_ATOMS: atom_id res chain seq x y z
N MET A 1 19.40 -1.37 9.62
CA MET A 1 19.32 -2.73 9.03
C MET A 1 17.89 -3.23 8.91
N ARG A 2 17.06 -3.27 9.98
CA ARG A 2 15.67 -3.75 9.91
C ARG A 2 14.79 -3.05 8.86
N THR A 3 14.84 -1.73 8.75
CA THR A 3 14.05 -0.96 7.77
C THR A 3 14.39 -1.30 6.32
N VAL A 4 15.70 -1.34 5.99
CA VAL A 4 16.17 -1.68 4.64
C VAL A 4 15.74 -3.10 4.25
N PHE A 5 15.94 -4.06 5.14
CA PHE A 5 15.52 -5.44 4.92
C PHE A 5 14.02 -5.56 4.63
N VAL A 6 13.18 -4.83 5.38
CA VAL A 6 11.73 -4.88 5.16
C VAL A 6 11.32 -4.13 3.89
N HIS A 7 12.03 -3.08 3.47
CA HIS A 7 11.79 -2.49 2.15
C HIS A 7 12.15 -3.44 1.02
N VAL A 8 13.23 -4.21 1.18
CA VAL A 8 13.54 -5.30 0.25
C VAL A 8 12.39 -6.31 0.20
N ILE A 9 11.85 -6.72 1.36
CA ILE A 9 10.66 -7.59 1.39
C ILE A 9 9.46 -6.93 0.70
N ALA A 10 9.18 -5.66 0.97
CA ALA A 10 8.06 -4.94 0.36
C ALA A 10 8.19 -4.91 -1.17
N VAL A 11 9.38 -4.61 -1.69
CA VAL A 11 9.68 -4.64 -3.12
C VAL A 11 9.52 -6.06 -3.68
N LEU A 12 10.04 -7.08 -2.99
CA LEU A 12 9.90 -8.48 -3.41
C LEU A 12 8.44 -8.94 -3.41
N LEU A 13 7.63 -8.47 -2.46
CA LEU A 13 6.19 -8.74 -2.43
C LEU A 13 5.51 -8.10 -3.64
N VAL A 14 5.77 -6.83 -3.92
CA VAL A 14 5.23 -6.15 -5.12
C VAL A 14 5.60 -6.92 -6.38
N ILE A 15 6.89 -7.25 -6.58
CA ILE A 15 7.33 -8.06 -7.72
C ILE A 15 6.59 -9.40 -7.77
N THR A 16 6.42 -10.07 -6.63
CA THR A 16 5.68 -11.34 -6.57
C THR A 16 4.23 -11.14 -6.99
N TYR A 17 3.56 -10.09 -6.50
CA TYR A 17 2.17 -9.77 -6.81
C TYR A 17 1.97 -9.50 -8.30
N THR A 18 2.82 -8.67 -8.90
CA THR A 18 2.83 -8.39 -10.35
C THR A 18 2.93 -9.69 -11.16
N ASN A 19 3.75 -10.65 -10.70
CA ASN A 19 3.98 -11.92 -11.39
C ASN A 19 2.93 -13.01 -11.10
N MET A 20 2.00 -12.80 -10.18
CA MET A 20 0.93 -13.78 -9.90
C MET A 20 -0.03 -13.97 -11.07
N PHE A 21 -0.03 -13.08 -12.07
CA PHE A 21 -0.84 -13.23 -13.27
C PHE A 21 -0.68 -14.60 -13.95
N VAL A 22 0.54 -15.15 -14.01
CA VAL A 22 0.81 -16.45 -14.62
C VAL A 22 0.08 -17.56 -13.86
N ALA A 23 0.13 -17.53 -12.53
CA ALA A 23 -0.59 -18.47 -11.69
C ALA A 23 -2.12 -18.34 -11.86
N TRP A 24 -2.63 -17.11 -11.92
CA TRP A 24 -4.05 -16.83 -12.15
C TRP A 24 -4.54 -17.39 -13.49
N ARG A 25 -3.77 -17.19 -14.56
CA ARG A 25 -4.07 -17.72 -15.88
C ARG A 25 -4.06 -19.25 -15.89
N PHE A 26 -3.07 -19.86 -15.24
CA PHE A 26 -3.01 -21.32 -15.09
C PHE A 26 -4.25 -21.86 -14.36
N ILE A 27 -4.63 -21.27 -13.22
CA ILE A 27 -5.83 -21.67 -12.48
C ILE A 27 -7.08 -21.51 -13.36
N GLY A 28 -7.21 -20.41 -14.10
CA GLY A 28 -8.33 -20.18 -15.01
C GLY A 28 -8.42 -21.20 -16.14
N GLN A 29 -7.28 -21.66 -16.67
CA GLN A 29 -7.24 -22.70 -17.70
C GLN A 29 -7.63 -24.07 -17.15
N GLN A 30 -7.28 -24.39 -15.91
CA GLN A 30 -7.55 -25.70 -15.31
C GLN A 30 -8.96 -25.81 -14.71
N PHE A 31 -9.44 -24.75 -14.06
CA PHE A 31 -10.65 -24.77 -13.23
C PHE A 31 -11.77 -23.86 -13.75
N GLY A 32 -11.51 -23.10 -14.82
CA GLY A 32 -12.47 -22.20 -15.44
C GLY A 32 -12.56 -20.82 -14.76
N ARG A 33 -13.23 -19.89 -15.45
CA ARG A 33 -13.35 -18.49 -15.04
C ARG A 33 -14.08 -18.31 -13.71
N GLY A 34 -15.11 -19.12 -13.44
CA GLY A 34 -15.88 -19.04 -12.21
C GLY A 34 -15.03 -19.25 -10.94
N VAL A 35 -14.05 -20.16 -10.99
CA VAL A 35 -13.14 -20.40 -9.86
C VAL A 35 -12.19 -19.22 -9.68
N VAL A 36 -11.65 -18.66 -10.77
CA VAL A 36 -10.79 -17.46 -10.73
C VAL A 36 -11.53 -16.27 -10.13
N ASP A 37 -12.78 -16.05 -10.54
CA ASP A 37 -13.57 -14.91 -10.06
C ASP A 37 -13.97 -15.08 -8.57
N ALA A 38 -14.12 -16.32 -8.10
CA ALA A 38 -14.43 -16.64 -6.71
C ALA A 38 -13.19 -16.61 -5.79
N LEU A 39 -12.00 -16.88 -6.31
CA LEU A 39 -10.79 -17.10 -5.51
C LEU A 39 -10.42 -15.91 -4.59
N PRO A 40 -10.52 -14.63 -5.00
CA PRO A 40 -10.30 -13.51 -4.08
C PRO A 40 -11.20 -13.55 -2.85
N PHE A 41 -12.48 -13.90 -3.02
CA PHE A 41 -13.43 -14.01 -1.92
C PHE A 41 -13.12 -15.21 -1.02
N ILE A 42 -12.70 -16.33 -1.61
CA ILE A 42 -12.26 -17.51 -0.85
C ILE A 42 -11.05 -17.15 0.00
N VAL A 43 -10.03 -16.50 -0.57
CA VAL A 43 -8.81 -16.09 0.15
C VAL A 43 -9.16 -15.15 1.31
N VAL A 44 -10.00 -14.13 1.05
CA VAL A 44 -10.45 -13.20 2.10
C VAL A 44 -11.27 -13.93 3.17
N GLY A 45 -12.21 -14.79 2.79
CA GLY A 45 -13.03 -15.57 3.73
C GLY A 45 -12.19 -16.49 4.62
N VAL A 46 -11.23 -17.21 4.04
CA VAL A 46 -10.28 -18.04 4.79
C VAL A 46 -9.45 -17.17 5.74
N ALA A 47 -8.95 -16.03 5.28
CA ALA A 47 -8.20 -15.11 6.13
C ALA A 47 -9.04 -14.61 7.32
N PHE A 48 -10.31 -14.26 7.10
CA PHE A 48 -11.23 -13.88 8.18
C PHE A 48 -11.43 -15.00 9.21
N VAL A 49 -11.62 -16.25 8.76
CA VAL A 49 -11.76 -17.40 9.64
C VAL A 49 -10.50 -17.61 10.47
N LEU A 50 -9.32 -17.61 9.83
CA LEU A 50 -8.04 -17.77 10.52
C LEU A 50 -7.79 -16.66 11.54
N ILE A 51 -8.11 -15.41 11.17
CA ILE A 51 -8.03 -14.26 12.07
C ILE A 51 -9.00 -14.43 13.25
N ALA A 52 -10.26 -14.80 13.01
CA ALA A 52 -11.25 -14.99 14.06
C ALA A 52 -10.83 -16.09 15.06
N VAL A 53 -10.31 -17.21 14.55
CA VAL A 53 -9.76 -18.30 15.37
C VAL A 53 -8.56 -17.79 16.18
N PHE A 54 -7.61 -17.09 15.54
CA PHE A 54 -6.47 -16.50 16.23
C PHE A 54 -6.89 -15.54 17.34
N LEU A 55 -7.80 -14.61 17.06
CA LEU A 55 -8.34 -13.65 18.03
C LEU A 55 -9.02 -14.36 19.20
N ALA A 56 -9.88 -15.36 18.93
CA ALA A 56 -10.55 -16.13 19.97
C ALA A 56 -9.55 -16.87 20.89
N LEU A 57 -8.49 -17.46 20.32
CA LEU A 57 -7.44 -18.12 21.09
C LEU A 57 -6.64 -17.13 21.95
N GLN A 58 -6.30 -15.95 21.42
CA GLN A 58 -5.54 -14.93 22.16
C GLN A 58 -6.36 -14.26 23.26
N LEU A 59 -7.65 -14.00 23.01
CA LEU A 59 -8.56 -13.46 24.01
C LEU A 59 -8.74 -14.44 25.18
N ARG A 60 -8.88 -15.75 24.90
CA ARG A 60 -8.93 -16.80 25.95
C ARG A 60 -7.66 -16.86 26.80
N ARG A 61 -6.50 -16.54 26.22
CA ARG A 61 -5.22 -16.47 26.93
C ARG A 61 -5.02 -15.16 27.69
N GLY A 62 -5.95 -14.19 27.58
CA GLY A 62 -5.85 -12.89 28.25
C GLY A 62 -4.71 -11.99 27.75
N GLY A 63 -4.08 -12.33 26.61
CA GLY A 63 -2.86 -11.65 26.14
C GLY A 63 -3.10 -10.35 25.36
N MET A 64 -4.36 -9.96 25.14
CA MET A 64 -4.70 -9.00 24.09
C MET A 64 -6.05 -8.31 24.32
N THR A 65 -6.16 -7.08 23.86
CA THR A 65 -7.43 -6.34 23.77
C THR A 65 -7.74 -5.98 22.32
N ILE A 66 -9.03 -5.83 22.02
CA ILE A 66 -9.50 -5.43 20.69
C ILE A 66 -10.00 -3.99 20.76
N ALA A 67 -9.40 -3.11 19.98
CA ALA A 67 -9.90 -1.76 19.73
C ALA A 67 -10.90 -1.81 18.57
N TRP A 68 -12.17 -2.02 18.91
CA TRP A 68 -13.27 -2.19 17.95
C TRP A 68 -13.35 -1.13 16.83
N PRO A 69 -13.15 0.19 17.08
CA PRO A 69 -13.21 1.18 16.01
C PRO A 69 -12.21 0.91 14.87
N TRP A 70 -10.99 0.46 15.21
CA TRP A 70 -9.98 0.11 14.22
C TRP A 70 -10.30 -1.20 13.51
N LEU A 71 -10.90 -2.17 14.20
CA LEU A 71 -11.33 -3.43 13.57
C LEU A 71 -12.45 -3.16 12.56
N VAL A 72 -13.44 -2.34 12.95
CA VAL A 72 -14.54 -1.92 12.07
C VAL A 72 -13.99 -1.14 10.87
N ALA A 73 -13.04 -0.22 11.09
CA ALA A 73 -12.39 0.50 10.00
C ALA A 73 -11.63 -0.45 9.05
N ALA A 74 -10.92 -1.45 9.60
CA ALA A 74 -10.22 -2.45 8.79
C ALA A 74 -11.19 -3.25 7.90
N VAL A 75 -12.29 -3.74 8.47
CA VAL A 75 -13.34 -4.46 7.73
C VAL A 75 -13.99 -3.56 6.68
N ALA A 76 -14.30 -2.30 7.02
CA ALA A 76 -14.85 -1.34 6.08
C ALA A 76 -13.92 -1.11 4.89
N MET A 77 -12.61 -1.00 5.10
CA MET A 77 -11.65 -0.85 4.01
C MET A 77 -11.54 -2.11 3.13
N VAL A 78 -11.65 -3.32 3.71
CA VAL A 78 -11.77 -4.56 2.91
C VAL A 78 -13.00 -4.51 2.03
N LEU A 79 -14.16 -4.15 2.57
CA LEU A 79 -15.42 -4.10 1.82
C LEU A 79 -15.38 -3.03 0.71
N VAL A 80 -14.86 -1.84 1.02
CA VAL A 80 -14.69 -0.78 0.02
C VAL A 80 -13.74 -1.24 -1.09
N GLY A 81 -12.60 -1.85 -0.76
CA GLY A 81 -11.65 -2.37 -1.75
C GLY A 81 -12.27 -3.44 -2.65
N LEU A 82 -12.98 -4.41 -2.08
CA LEU A 82 -13.65 -5.46 -2.87
C LEU A 82 -14.77 -4.91 -3.77
N GLY A 83 -15.47 -3.88 -3.32
CA GLY A 83 -16.56 -3.23 -4.04
C GLY A 83 -16.09 -2.21 -5.08
N SER A 84 -14.91 -1.60 -4.91
CA SER A 84 -14.37 -0.60 -5.82
C SER A 84 -13.72 -1.22 -7.06
N THR A 85 -13.23 -2.46 -6.97
CA THR A 85 -12.64 -3.20 -8.09
C THR A 85 -13.62 -3.36 -9.25
N ASP A 86 -13.12 -3.26 -10.48
CA ASP A 86 -13.92 -3.46 -11.68
C ASP A 86 -14.53 -4.89 -11.73
N PRO A 87 -15.87 -5.03 -11.83
CA PRO A 87 -16.51 -6.33 -11.94
C PRO A 87 -16.07 -7.17 -13.14
N ILE A 88 -15.66 -6.54 -14.24
CA ILE A 88 -15.15 -7.23 -15.45
C ILE A 88 -13.86 -7.98 -15.13
N TYR A 89 -13.04 -7.42 -14.25
CA TYR A 89 -11.75 -7.95 -13.82
C TYR A 89 -11.80 -8.45 -12.37
N ALA A 90 -12.80 -9.29 -12.06
CA ALA A 90 -13.06 -9.78 -10.70
C ALA A 90 -11.83 -10.35 -9.96
N ALA A 91 -10.90 -10.98 -10.68
CA ALA A 91 -9.65 -11.50 -10.12
C ALA A 91 -8.78 -10.42 -9.45
N LYS A 92 -8.86 -9.15 -9.88
CA LYS A 92 -8.11 -8.03 -9.29
C LYS A 92 -8.48 -7.74 -7.84
N ARG A 93 -9.62 -8.27 -7.36
CA ARG A 93 -9.98 -8.20 -5.93
C ARG A 93 -8.95 -8.86 -5.01
N ILE A 94 -8.07 -9.72 -5.54
CA ILE A 94 -6.95 -10.29 -4.78
C ILE A 94 -5.98 -9.22 -4.26
N HIS A 95 -5.97 -8.04 -4.85
CA HIS A 95 -5.15 -6.94 -4.38
C HIS A 95 -5.49 -6.58 -2.93
N VAL A 96 -6.76 -6.68 -2.51
CA VAL A 96 -7.15 -6.38 -1.12
C VAL A 96 -6.34 -7.18 -0.08
N PRO A 97 -6.32 -8.54 -0.09
CA PRO A 97 -5.51 -9.30 0.85
C PRO A 97 -3.99 -9.15 0.63
N GLN A 98 -3.52 -8.97 -0.62
CA GLN A 98 -2.10 -8.74 -0.93
C GLN A 98 -1.57 -7.44 -0.31
N TYR A 99 -2.32 -6.36 -0.47
CA TYR A 99 -1.96 -5.04 0.06
C TYR A 99 -2.24 -4.91 1.55
N ALA A 100 -3.21 -5.65 2.09
CA ALA A 100 -3.32 -5.81 3.53
C ALA A 100 -2.03 -6.41 4.11
N LEU A 101 -1.53 -7.50 3.52
CA LEU A 101 -0.26 -8.11 3.93
C LEU A 101 0.92 -7.12 3.78
N LEU A 102 0.97 -6.36 2.69
CA LEU A 102 2.01 -5.35 2.50
C LEU A 102 1.95 -4.27 3.60
N GLY A 103 0.75 -3.76 3.91
CA GLY A 103 0.55 -2.80 4.99
C GLY A 103 1.04 -3.32 6.35
N LEU A 104 0.79 -4.60 6.66
CA LEU A 104 1.34 -5.27 7.85
C LEU A 104 2.87 -5.27 7.84
N VAL A 105 3.48 -5.68 6.73
CA VAL A 105 4.93 -5.78 6.57
C VAL A 105 5.58 -4.40 6.76
N VAL A 106 5.06 -3.36 6.09
CA VAL A 106 5.59 -1.99 6.21
C VAL A 106 5.42 -1.47 7.65
N TRP A 107 4.29 -1.74 8.31
CA TRP A 107 4.09 -1.36 9.71
C TRP A 107 5.10 -2.01 10.66
N PHE A 108 5.36 -3.31 10.51
CA PHE A 108 6.32 -4.04 11.33
C PHE A 108 7.79 -3.75 10.96
N SER A 109 8.05 -2.96 9.92
CA SER A 109 9.38 -2.42 9.62
C SER A 109 9.85 -1.39 10.65
N ILE A 110 8.89 -0.70 11.28
CA ILE A 110 9.13 0.33 12.29
C ILE A 110 9.22 -0.32 13.67
N LYS A 111 10.21 0.06 14.47
CA LYS A 111 10.34 -0.43 15.85
C LYS A 111 9.14 0.06 16.66
N SER A 112 8.60 -0.79 17.53
CA SER A 112 7.44 -0.44 18.37
C SER A 112 7.66 0.79 19.26
N ALA A 113 8.91 1.08 19.64
CA ALA A 113 9.24 2.28 20.41
C ALA A 113 8.96 3.59 19.62
N ASP A 114 9.09 3.53 18.29
CA ASP A 114 9.06 4.66 17.35
C ASP A 114 7.70 4.74 16.62
N GLN A 115 6.72 3.94 17.01
CA GLN A 115 5.40 3.88 16.38
C GLN A 115 4.47 4.98 16.92
N THR A 116 4.50 6.15 16.29
CA THR A 116 3.61 7.28 16.62
C THR A 116 2.37 7.32 15.70
N PRO A 117 1.34 8.14 15.99
CA PRO A 117 0.25 8.41 15.04
C PRO A 117 0.75 8.99 13.72
N ARG A 118 1.80 9.81 13.75
CA ARG A 118 2.46 10.34 12.54
C ARG A 118 3.13 9.23 11.74
N THR A 119 3.85 8.34 12.42
CA THR A 119 4.49 7.20 11.77
C THR A 119 3.46 6.26 11.14
N LEU A 120 2.29 6.10 11.77
CA LEU A 120 1.17 5.34 11.20
C LEU A 120 0.71 5.93 9.87
N PHE A 121 0.49 7.25 9.82
CA PHE A 121 0.11 7.95 8.60
C PHE A 121 1.17 7.80 7.51
N LEU A 122 2.45 7.96 7.86
CA LEU A 122 3.57 7.81 6.91
C LEU A 122 3.71 6.38 6.37
N VAL A 123 3.46 5.36 7.21
CA VAL A 123 3.44 3.96 6.78
C VAL A 123 2.30 3.69 5.80
N ILE A 124 1.10 4.22 6.07
CA ILE A 124 -0.04 4.12 5.16
C ILE A 124 0.31 4.77 3.82
N LEU A 125 0.88 5.98 3.84
CA LEU A 125 1.30 6.68 2.64
C LEU A 125 2.35 5.86 1.86
N ALA A 126 3.39 5.35 2.52
CA ALA A 126 4.39 4.51 1.87
C ALA A 126 3.80 3.24 1.24
N GLY A 127 2.89 2.55 1.94
CA GLY A 127 2.18 1.39 1.40
C GLY A 127 1.31 1.73 0.20
N ALA A 128 0.56 2.85 0.25
CA ALA A 128 -0.23 3.35 -0.87
C ALA A 128 0.63 3.64 -2.10
N LEU A 129 1.82 4.24 -1.91
CA LEU A 129 2.76 4.49 -3.00
C LEU A 129 3.27 3.19 -3.63
N TYR A 130 3.51 2.14 -2.84
CA TYR A 130 3.83 0.82 -3.40
C TYR A 130 2.69 0.24 -4.23
N GLY A 131 1.43 0.42 -3.82
CA GLY A 131 0.27 0.01 -4.62
C GLY A 131 0.20 0.73 -5.95
N VAL A 132 0.31 2.06 -5.94
CA VAL A 132 0.38 2.83 -7.19
C VAL A 132 1.55 2.35 -8.06
N HIS A 133 2.71 2.08 -7.48
CA HIS A 133 3.86 1.57 -8.19
C HIS A 133 3.61 0.19 -8.84
N ASP A 134 2.93 -0.73 -8.17
CA ASP A 134 2.55 -2.02 -8.76
C ASP A 134 1.62 -1.83 -9.95
N GLU A 135 0.62 -0.96 -9.86
CA GLU A 135 -0.25 -0.66 -10.99
C GLU A 135 0.53 -0.11 -12.19
N PHE A 136 1.51 0.75 -11.95
CA PHE A 136 2.40 1.19 -13.03
C PHE A 136 3.25 0.05 -13.60
N LEU A 137 3.81 -0.84 -12.76
CA LEU A 137 4.53 -2.04 -13.23
C LEU A 137 3.64 -2.97 -14.04
N GLN A 138 2.38 -3.14 -13.62
CA GLN A 138 1.39 -3.93 -14.35
C GLN A 138 1.05 -3.27 -15.69
N GLY A 139 0.90 -1.94 -15.72
CA GLY A 139 0.59 -1.20 -16.94
C GLY A 139 1.64 -1.33 -18.04
N ILE A 140 2.92 -1.56 -17.68
CA ILE A 140 3.99 -1.84 -18.66
C ILE A 140 3.75 -3.18 -19.38
N HIS A 141 3.05 -4.12 -18.74
CA HIS A 141 2.83 -5.45 -19.32
C HIS A 141 1.60 -5.45 -20.25
N PRO A 142 1.75 -5.74 -21.56
CA PRO A 142 0.69 -5.53 -22.56
C PRO A 142 -0.57 -6.39 -22.38
N GLN A 143 -0.50 -7.44 -21.55
CA GLN A 143 -1.64 -8.32 -21.23
C GLN A 143 -2.31 -8.01 -19.87
N ARG A 144 -1.91 -6.93 -19.20
CA ARG A 144 -2.42 -6.53 -17.89
C ARG A 144 -3.05 -5.16 -18.03
N SER A 145 -4.18 -4.94 -17.38
CA SER A 145 -4.71 -3.57 -17.27
C SER A 145 -4.17 -2.92 -16.01
N PHE A 146 -4.03 -1.59 -16.04
CA PHE A 146 -3.88 -0.78 -14.83
C PHE A 146 -5.01 0.27 -14.77
N GLY A 147 -5.27 0.80 -13.59
CA GLY A 147 -6.26 1.88 -13.48
C GLY A 147 -6.38 2.50 -12.10
N ILE A 148 -7.02 3.67 -12.05
CA ILE A 148 -7.24 4.41 -10.79
C ILE A 148 -8.06 3.58 -9.79
N ARG A 149 -9.00 2.75 -10.26
CA ARG A 149 -9.81 1.86 -9.40
C ARG A 149 -8.96 0.78 -8.74
N ASP A 150 -7.93 0.31 -9.43
CA ASP A 150 -7.03 -0.73 -8.94
C ASP A 150 -6.08 -0.11 -7.90
N MET A 151 -5.51 1.06 -8.19
CA MET A 151 -4.74 1.85 -7.22
C MET A 151 -5.54 2.12 -5.93
N LEU A 152 -6.83 2.46 -6.05
CA LEU A 152 -7.72 2.63 -4.89
C LEU A 152 -7.91 1.32 -4.12
N THR A 153 -8.05 0.19 -4.83
CA THR A 153 -8.17 -1.15 -4.22
C THR A 153 -6.92 -1.46 -3.38
N ASP A 154 -5.74 -1.14 -3.89
CA ASP A 154 -4.47 -1.33 -3.18
C ASP A 154 -4.39 -0.47 -1.92
N VAL A 155 -4.76 0.82 -2.03
CA VAL A 155 -4.82 1.74 -0.88
C VAL A 155 -5.75 1.20 0.20
N CYS A 156 -6.94 0.72 -0.18
CA CYS A 156 -7.89 0.08 0.73
C CYS A 156 -7.30 -1.17 1.40
N GLY A 157 -6.57 -2.00 0.66
CA GLY A 157 -5.85 -3.15 1.21
C GLY A 157 -4.83 -2.71 2.27
N VAL A 158 -3.96 -1.74 1.95
CA VAL A 158 -2.95 -1.22 2.90
C VAL A 158 -3.61 -0.69 4.17
N LEU A 159 -4.67 0.12 4.03
CA LEU A 159 -5.43 0.65 5.17
C LEU A 159 -6.02 -0.49 6.02
N ALA A 160 -6.60 -1.51 5.40
CA ALA A 160 -7.15 -2.67 6.10
C ALA A 160 -6.09 -3.38 6.94
N GLY A 161 -4.91 -3.67 6.37
CA GLY A 161 -3.81 -4.31 7.09
C GLY A 161 -3.30 -3.47 8.27
N VAL A 162 -3.09 -2.18 8.04
CA VAL A 162 -2.59 -1.26 9.08
C VAL A 162 -3.61 -1.07 10.22
N PHE A 163 -4.89 -0.87 9.89
CA PHE A 163 -5.96 -0.74 10.88
C PHE A 163 -6.17 -2.03 11.65
N PHE A 164 -6.04 -3.19 11.01
CA PHE A 164 -6.11 -4.48 11.69
C PHE A 164 -5.05 -4.62 12.78
N VAL A 165 -3.79 -4.22 12.53
CA VAL A 165 -2.76 -4.26 13.59
C VAL A 165 -3.06 -3.27 14.70
N ARG A 166 -3.58 -2.08 14.36
CA ARG A 166 -3.98 -1.10 15.38
C ARG A 166 -5.16 -1.58 16.22
N ALA A 167 -6.06 -2.38 15.63
CA ALA A 167 -7.16 -3.00 16.35
C ALA A 167 -6.68 -4.02 17.39
N ILE A 168 -5.55 -4.67 17.13
CA ILE A 168 -5.01 -5.74 17.94
C ILE A 168 -3.90 -5.18 18.83
N ALA A 169 -4.29 -4.68 20.02
CA ALA A 169 -3.35 -4.18 21.00
C ALA A 169 -2.97 -5.27 21.99
N LYS A 170 -1.66 -5.44 22.26
CA LYS A 170 -1.23 -6.17 23.46
C LYS A 170 -1.66 -5.38 24.68
N VAL A 171 -2.07 -6.07 25.75
CA VAL A 171 -2.34 -5.43 27.04
C VAL A 171 -1.11 -4.60 27.43
N PRO A 172 -1.22 -3.27 27.54
CA PRO A 172 -0.07 -2.43 27.84
C PRO A 172 0.47 -2.78 29.23
N THR A 173 1.74 -3.17 29.33
CA THR A 173 2.44 -3.31 30.62
C THR A 173 2.83 -1.95 31.22
N ARG A 174 2.74 -0.86 30.44
CA ARG A 174 2.97 0.51 30.90
C ARG A 174 2.18 1.49 30.03
N LYS A 175 1.34 2.34 30.64
CA LYS A 175 0.73 3.49 29.95
C LYS A 175 1.85 4.42 29.49
N LYS A 176 2.15 4.47 28.19
CA LYS A 176 2.81 5.65 27.63
C LYS A 176 1.82 6.81 27.80
N PRO A 177 2.25 7.98 28.31
CA PRO A 177 1.37 9.13 28.41
C PRO A 177 0.76 9.39 27.03
N GLU A 178 -0.55 9.58 26.99
CA GLU A 178 -1.25 9.98 25.77
C GLU A 178 -0.57 11.23 25.25
N ALA A 179 0.03 11.12 24.06
CA ALA A 179 0.55 12.29 23.37
C ALA A 179 -0.64 13.23 23.18
N GLY A 180 -0.60 14.39 23.84
CA GLY A 180 -1.60 15.43 23.65
C GLY A 180 -1.74 15.77 22.16
N ILE A 181 -2.83 16.43 21.78
CA ILE A 181 -3.06 16.88 20.41
C ILE A 181 -1.86 17.76 20.02
N GLY A 182 -0.92 17.16 19.27
CA GLY A 182 0.30 17.83 18.86
C GLY A 182 -0.05 19.02 17.96
N LYS A 183 0.79 20.06 17.99
CA LYS A 183 0.68 21.14 17.02
C LYS A 183 0.77 20.53 15.60
N VAL A 184 -0.08 21.02 14.70
CA VAL A 184 -0.04 20.61 13.30
C VAL A 184 1.31 21.01 12.71
N ASP A 185 2.05 20.03 12.20
CA ASP A 185 3.30 20.26 11.47
C ASP A 185 2.95 20.66 10.03
N TYR A 186 2.81 21.97 9.79
CA TYR A 186 2.51 22.52 8.47
C TYR A 186 3.57 22.16 7.41
N GLY A 187 4.82 21.94 7.83
CA GLY A 187 5.88 21.49 6.93
C GLY A 187 5.60 20.08 6.42
N LEU A 188 5.26 19.16 7.32
CA LEU A 188 4.83 17.81 6.95
C LEU A 188 3.57 17.83 6.07
N VAL A 189 2.57 18.64 6.42
CA VAL A 189 1.34 18.76 5.64
C VAL A 189 1.65 19.20 4.21
N GLY A 190 2.50 20.22 4.04
CA GLY A 190 2.93 20.68 2.72
C GLY A 190 3.62 19.59 1.91
N ILE A 191 4.54 18.84 2.54
CA ILE A 191 5.31 17.78 1.89
C ILE A 191 4.45 16.59 1.50
N VAL A 192 3.57 16.16 2.39
CA VAL A 192 2.61 15.08 2.11
C VAL A 192 1.68 15.51 0.97
N SER A 193 1.25 16.77 0.97
CA SER A 193 0.40 17.30 -0.10
C SER A 193 1.11 17.30 -1.45
N THR A 194 2.40 17.68 -1.52
CA THR A 194 3.16 17.62 -2.78
C THR A 194 3.36 16.19 -3.28
N VAL A 195 3.60 15.23 -2.39
CA VAL A 195 3.66 13.80 -2.74
C VAL A 195 2.32 13.34 -3.32
N ILE A 196 1.21 13.57 -2.60
CA ILE A 196 -0.12 13.13 -3.03
C ILE A 196 -0.49 13.76 -4.38
N VAL A 197 -0.34 15.08 -4.50
CA VAL A 197 -0.65 15.79 -5.75
C VAL A 197 0.21 15.28 -6.89
N GLY A 198 1.52 15.09 -6.68
CA GLY A 198 2.42 14.61 -7.73
C GLY A 198 2.09 13.19 -8.19
N VAL A 199 1.79 12.29 -7.26
CA VAL A 199 1.40 10.90 -7.59
C VAL A 199 0.05 10.85 -8.29
N VAL A 200 -0.92 11.64 -7.83
CA VAL A 200 -2.24 11.73 -8.46
C VAL A 200 -2.12 12.25 -9.88
N LEU A 201 -1.39 13.35 -10.11
CA LEU A 201 -1.14 13.88 -11.45
C LEU A 201 -0.47 12.84 -12.36
N LEU A 202 0.52 12.11 -11.85
CA LEU A 202 1.17 11.04 -12.58
C LEU A 202 0.21 9.90 -12.91
N ALA A 203 -0.61 9.45 -11.95
CA ALA A 203 -1.61 8.40 -12.16
C ALA A 203 -2.64 8.80 -13.24
N PHE A 204 -3.13 10.04 -13.20
CA PHE A 204 -4.03 10.56 -14.23
C PHE A 204 -3.35 10.66 -15.59
N ALA A 205 -2.10 11.13 -15.65
CA ALA A 205 -1.34 11.17 -16.90
C ALA A 205 -1.12 9.76 -17.47
N GLY A 206 -0.76 8.78 -16.63
CA GLY A 206 -0.60 7.39 -17.04
C GLY A 206 -1.88 6.84 -17.70
N VAL A 207 -3.04 7.10 -17.12
CA VAL A 207 -4.33 6.70 -17.71
C VAL A 207 -4.67 7.47 -18.98
N ALA A 208 -4.44 8.78 -19.00
CA ALA A 208 -4.80 9.65 -20.13
C ALA A 208 -3.94 9.37 -21.37
N PHE A 209 -2.66 9.09 -21.18
CA PHE A 209 -1.67 8.85 -22.25
C PHE A 209 -1.34 7.37 -22.41
N ARG A 210 -2.23 6.45 -22.01
CA ARG A 210 -1.91 5.01 -22.01
C ARG A 210 -1.60 4.42 -23.40
N PHE A 211 -2.13 5.02 -24.46
CA PHE A 211 -1.87 4.64 -25.84
C PHE A 211 -0.96 5.63 -26.59
N ASP A 212 -0.18 6.42 -25.84
CA ASP A 212 0.69 7.46 -26.36
C ASP A 212 1.96 7.57 -25.49
N LEU A 213 2.89 8.44 -25.88
CA LEU A 213 4.04 8.77 -25.06
C LEU A 213 3.60 9.49 -23.79
N ILE A 214 4.07 9.01 -22.64
CA ILE A 214 3.81 9.67 -21.36
C ILE A 214 4.67 10.93 -21.29
N PRO A 215 4.07 12.13 -21.17
CA PRO A 215 4.86 13.35 -21.13
C PRO A 215 5.76 13.41 -19.89
N TYR A 216 7.04 13.73 -20.05
CA TYR A 216 7.99 13.83 -18.92
C TYR A 216 7.58 14.86 -17.86
N TRP A 217 6.78 15.86 -18.21
CA TRP A 217 6.27 16.83 -17.23
C TRP A 217 5.39 16.16 -16.16
N SER A 218 4.75 15.02 -16.47
CA SER A 218 3.86 14.31 -15.54
C SER A 218 4.57 13.79 -14.29
N VAL A 219 5.88 13.53 -14.38
CA VAL A 219 6.68 13.00 -13.26
C VAL A 219 7.45 14.09 -12.50
N LEU A 220 7.57 15.29 -13.06
CA LEU A 220 8.29 16.40 -12.41
C LEU A 220 7.73 16.73 -11.01
N PRO A 221 6.41 16.79 -10.78
CA PRO A 221 5.87 17.06 -9.45
C PRO A 221 6.27 15.99 -8.41
N VAL A 222 6.25 14.70 -8.81
CA VAL A 222 6.61 13.61 -7.89
C VAL A 222 8.11 13.58 -7.59
N LEU A 223 8.95 13.95 -8.56
CA LEU A 223 10.39 14.11 -8.39
C LEU A 223 10.72 15.29 -7.46
N ALA A 224 10.07 16.43 -7.67
CA ALA A 224 10.21 17.59 -6.79
C ALA A 224 9.78 17.25 -5.35
N ALA A 225 8.68 16.48 -5.21
CA ALA A 225 8.26 15.95 -3.92
C ALA A 225 9.31 15.01 -3.32
N ALA A 226 9.87 14.07 -4.10
CA ALA A 226 10.89 13.13 -3.63
C ALA A 226 12.12 13.83 -3.03
N VAL A 227 12.62 14.87 -3.70
CA VAL A 227 13.75 15.68 -3.22
C VAL A 227 13.38 16.46 -1.96
N THR A 228 12.21 17.09 -1.95
CA THR A 228 11.73 17.85 -0.78
C THR A 228 11.57 16.95 0.45
N VAL A 229 10.99 15.76 0.26
CA VAL A 229 10.83 14.70 1.27
C VAL A 229 12.21 14.25 1.77
N ALA A 230 13.19 14.03 0.89
CA ALA A 230 14.54 13.62 1.28
C ALA A 230 15.21 14.65 2.19
N LEU A 231 15.16 15.93 1.81
CA LEU A 231 15.73 17.02 2.61
C LEU A 231 15.03 17.17 3.97
N TRP A 232 13.72 16.92 4.01
CA TRP A 232 12.94 16.98 5.24
C TRP A 232 13.17 15.80 6.19
N ALA A 233 13.51 14.63 5.64
CA ALA A 233 13.83 13.45 6.45
C ALA A 233 14.96 13.73 7.44
N GLU A 234 15.98 14.47 7.02
CA GLU A 234 17.14 14.83 7.86
C GLU A 234 16.79 15.77 9.01
N ARG A 235 15.61 16.42 8.97
CA ARG A 235 15.10 17.28 10.04
C ARG A 235 14.27 16.55 11.09
N GLN A 236 14.03 15.24 10.92
CA GLN A 236 13.19 14.48 11.85
C GLN A 236 13.98 13.92 13.01
N ASP A 237 13.55 14.24 14.23
CA ASP A 237 14.14 13.72 15.47
C ASP A 237 13.79 12.25 15.68
N GLU A 238 12.53 11.89 15.41
CA GLU A 238 12.03 10.53 15.60
C GLU A 238 12.58 9.57 14.54
N PRO A 239 13.31 8.50 14.94
CA PRO A 239 13.91 7.55 14.00
C PRO A 239 12.89 6.85 13.09
N GLY A 240 11.69 6.57 13.62
CA GLY A 240 10.59 5.94 12.88
C GLY A 240 10.06 6.84 11.77
N ASP A 241 9.83 8.11 12.07
CA ASP A 241 9.39 9.10 11.07
C ASP A 241 10.47 9.31 10.01
N ARG A 242 11.74 9.48 10.42
CA ARG A 242 12.87 9.60 9.49
C ARG A 242 12.94 8.40 8.52
N ALA A 243 12.80 7.19 9.05
CA ALA A 243 12.81 5.97 8.25
C ALA A 243 11.64 5.93 7.25
N ALA A 244 10.43 6.24 7.67
CA ALA A 244 9.25 6.25 6.80
C ALA A 244 9.33 7.35 5.72
N ILE A 245 9.85 8.53 6.05
CA ILE A 245 10.03 9.62 5.08
C ILE A 245 11.10 9.26 4.04
N ARG A 246 12.21 8.63 4.45
CA ARG A 246 13.21 8.11 3.50
C ARG A 246 12.62 7.04 2.58
N ALA A 247 11.74 6.18 3.10
CA ALA A 247 10.99 5.22 2.30
C ALA A 247 10.17 5.90 1.21
N ILE A 248 9.37 6.90 1.59
CA ILE A 248 8.51 7.67 0.69
C ILE A 248 9.36 8.32 -0.40
N SER A 249 10.46 8.99 -0.03
CA SER A 249 11.37 9.61 -1.00
C SER A 249 11.93 8.58 -1.99
N ALA A 250 12.40 7.44 -1.50
CA ALA A 250 12.95 6.38 -2.36
C ALA A 250 11.89 5.84 -3.35
N ILE A 251 10.67 5.58 -2.89
CA ILE A 251 9.57 5.13 -3.77
C ILE A 251 9.20 6.22 -4.78
N CYS A 252 9.14 7.49 -4.35
CA CYS A 252 8.85 8.60 -5.24
C CYS A 252 9.89 8.76 -6.35
N MET A 253 11.17 8.51 -6.06
CA MET A 253 12.23 8.51 -7.07
C MET A 253 12.05 7.41 -8.13
N LEU A 254 11.50 6.24 -7.75
CA LEU A 254 11.26 5.14 -8.69
C LEU A 254 10.22 5.50 -9.76
N PHE A 255 9.26 6.39 -9.46
CA PHE A 255 8.27 6.82 -10.46
C PHE A 255 8.90 7.50 -11.68
N ALA A 256 10.08 8.11 -11.54
CA ALA A 256 10.82 8.73 -12.63
C ALA A 256 11.19 7.76 -13.75
N ILE A 257 11.25 6.46 -13.44
CA ILE A 257 11.63 5.41 -14.38
C ILE A 257 10.51 5.17 -15.39
N TYR A 258 9.23 5.39 -15.04
CA TYR A 258 8.11 5.01 -15.90
C TYR A 258 8.08 5.74 -17.24
N PRO A 259 8.07 7.09 -17.30
CA PRO A 259 8.07 7.76 -18.60
C PRO A 259 9.32 7.43 -19.42
N LEU A 260 10.48 7.24 -18.77
CA LEU A 260 11.72 6.86 -19.45
C LEU A 260 11.59 5.49 -20.10
N VAL A 261 11.19 4.46 -19.34
CA VAL A 261 11.07 3.08 -19.84
C VAL A 261 10.00 3.00 -20.92
N ILE A 262 8.83 3.57 -20.68
CA ILE A 262 7.68 3.50 -21.61
C ILE A 262 8.03 4.19 -22.93
N ASN A 263 8.56 5.42 -22.87
CA ASN A 263 8.85 6.19 -24.08
C ASN A 263 10.05 5.63 -24.86
N VAL A 264 11.08 5.10 -24.18
CA VAL A 264 12.28 4.56 -24.85
C VAL A 264 12.03 3.16 -25.40
N ALA A 265 11.34 2.30 -24.66
CA ALA A 265 11.05 0.94 -25.10
C ALA A 265 9.83 0.86 -26.03
N LEU A 266 9.15 2.00 -26.27
CA LEU A 266 7.93 2.09 -27.09
C LEU A 266 6.88 1.06 -26.68
N LEU A 267 6.69 0.93 -25.37
CA LEU A 267 5.72 -0.01 -24.80
C LEU A 267 4.36 0.68 -24.71
N ASP A 268 3.33 0.02 -25.23
CA ASP A 268 1.95 0.43 -24.97
C ASP A 268 1.61 0.22 -23.49
N PHE A 269 0.84 1.14 -22.92
CA PHE A 269 0.33 1.05 -21.56
C PHE A 269 -1.12 0.53 -21.60
N ALA A 270 -1.40 -0.60 -20.96
CA ALA A 270 -2.64 -1.35 -21.17
C ALA A 270 -3.82 -0.99 -20.24
#